data_AF-A0A0F8WK37-F1
#
_entry.id   AF-A0A0F8WK37-F1
#
_cell.length_a   1.000
_cell.length_b   1.000
_cell.length_c   1.000
_cell.angle_alpha   90.00
_cell.angle_beta   90.00
_cell.angle_gamma   90.00
#
_symmetry.space_group_name_H-M   'P 1'
#
loop_
_entity.id
_entity.type
_entity.pdbx_description
1 polymer ?
#
loop_
_entity_poly.entity_id
_entity_poly.type
_entity_poly.pdbx_seq_one_letter_code
_entity_poly.pdbx_strand_id
1 'polypeptide(L)'
;MELDELLNTGIGDKEAPRLGPAKVTILGVTIKRKNKKDEVMETPLVTFLCKHPDSEEPIQINKVKIEEDGNLKVIGMWANVDEDKKILKGSSLAKVLSFIGCKTLKEVDGKTMEAIDESKDSKYLCLKAY
;
A
#
# COMPACT_ATOMS: atom_id res chain seq x y z
N MET A 1 -11.76 17.63 -20.94
CA MET A 1 -12.87 16.72 -21.26
C MET A 1 -13.96 17.05 -20.27
N GLU A 2 -15.08 17.55 -20.77
CA GLU A 2 -16.23 17.87 -19.93
C GLU A 2 -16.90 16.57 -19.49
N LEU A 3 -17.51 16.56 -18.30
CA LEU A 3 -18.17 15.36 -17.75
C LEU A 3 -19.27 14.81 -18.67
N ASP A 4 -19.88 15.67 -19.48
CA ASP A 4 -20.95 15.32 -20.42
C ASP A 4 -20.43 14.57 -21.67
N GLU A 5 -19.15 14.75 -22.04
CA GLU A 5 -18.52 14.03 -23.16
C GLU A 5 -18.29 12.54 -22.83
N LEU A 6 -18.13 12.20 -21.54
CA LEU A 6 -17.97 10.81 -21.09
C LEU A 6 -19.22 9.96 -21.34
N LEU A 7 -20.42 10.56 -21.36
CA LEU A 7 -21.68 9.84 -21.58
C LEU A 7 -21.76 9.20 -22.98
N ASN A 8 -21.05 9.76 -23.95
CA ASN A 8 -21.04 9.30 -25.34
C ASN A 8 -19.73 8.58 -25.73
N THR A 9 -18.82 8.38 -24.77
CA THR A 9 -17.54 7.72 -25.03
C THR A 9 -17.73 6.20 -25.04
N GLY A 10 -17.37 5.55 -26.15
CA GLY A 10 -17.40 4.09 -26.28
C GLY A 10 -16.28 3.38 -25.51
N ILE A 11 -16.38 2.05 -25.37
CA ILE A 11 -15.32 1.23 -24.78
C ILE A 11 -14.14 1.18 -25.76
N GLY A 12 -12.93 1.52 -25.31
CA GLY A 12 -11.71 1.39 -26.10
C GLY A 12 -11.08 -0.01 -25.99
N ASP A 13 -10.26 -0.40 -26.99
CA ASP A 13 -9.63 -1.73 -27.06
C ASP A 13 -8.29 -1.86 -26.33
N LYS A 14 -7.74 -0.75 -25.82
CA LYS A 14 -6.44 -0.72 -25.15
C LYS A 14 -6.62 -0.96 -23.66
N GLU A 15 -5.92 -1.96 -23.12
CA GLU A 15 -5.77 -2.11 -21.67
C GLU A 15 -4.83 -1.03 -21.11
N ALA A 16 -5.12 -0.53 -19.91
CA ALA A 16 -4.19 0.34 -19.20
C ALA A 16 -2.87 -0.41 -18.94
N PRO A 17 -1.70 0.23 -19.15
CA PRO A 17 -0.41 -0.37 -18.81
C PRO A 17 -0.38 -0.72 -17.32
N ARG A 18 0.08 -1.93 -16.99
CA ARG A 18 0.11 -2.46 -15.62
C ARG A 18 1.56 -2.70 -15.20
N LEU A 19 1.83 -2.41 -13.94
CA LEU A 19 3.11 -2.69 -13.32
C LEU A 19 3.06 -4.09 -12.70
N GLY A 20 4.09 -4.89 -12.97
CA GLY A 20 4.23 -6.23 -12.41
C GLY A 20 4.97 -6.24 -11.07
N PRO A 21 5.16 -7.43 -10.48
CA PRO A 21 6.00 -7.59 -9.30
C PRO A 21 7.43 -7.11 -9.55
N ALA A 22 7.95 -6.27 -8.65
CA ALA A 22 9.32 -5.77 -8.73
C ALA A 22 9.82 -5.28 -7.37
N LYS A 23 11.13 -5.09 -7.26
CA LYS A 23 11.73 -4.40 -6.12
C LYS A 23 11.49 -2.90 -6.26
N VAL A 24 10.85 -2.30 -5.26
CA VAL A 24 10.53 -0.87 -5.21
C VAL A 24 11.32 -0.16 -4.12
N THR A 25 11.60 1.12 -4.34
CA THR A 25 12.24 1.98 -3.32
C THR A 25 11.19 2.90 -2.71
N ILE A 26 11.08 2.92 -1.39
CA ILE A 26 10.17 3.80 -0.68
C ILE A 26 10.77 5.22 -0.70
N LEU A 27 10.02 6.17 -1.25
CA LEU A 27 10.36 7.60 -1.33
C LEU A 27 9.75 8.42 -0.19
N GLY A 28 8.83 7.84 0.56
CA GLY A 28 8.13 8.52 1.63
C GLY A 28 6.82 7.86 2.01
N VAL A 29 6.10 8.52 2.91
CA VAL A 29 4.86 8.01 3.52
C VAL A 29 3.81 9.10 3.51
N THR A 30 2.58 8.72 3.17
CA THR A 30 1.40 9.55 3.40
C THR A 30 0.45 8.85 4.36
N ILE A 31 -0.19 9.62 5.23
CA ILE A 31 -1.14 9.12 6.22
C ILE A 31 -2.46 9.84 5.98
N LYS A 32 -3.52 9.09 5.67
CA LYS A 32 -4.84 9.65 5.37
C LYS A 32 -5.92 8.87 6.11
N ARG A 33 -6.89 9.58 6.69
CA ARG A 33 -8.14 8.95 7.15
C ARG A 33 -8.95 8.52 5.92
N LYS A 34 -9.57 7.35 6.01
CA LYS A 34 -10.47 6.82 4.97
C LYS A 34 -11.90 6.94 5.46
N ASN A 35 -12.83 7.12 4.52
CA ASN A 35 -14.26 7.05 4.81
C ASN A 35 -14.76 5.64 4.50
N LYS A 36 -15.65 5.12 5.34
CA LYS A 36 -16.38 3.87 5.11
C LYS A 36 -17.85 4.15 5.36
N LYS A 37 -18.68 4.10 4.31
CA LYS A 37 -20.12 4.39 4.38
C LYS A 37 -20.40 5.75 5.06
N ASP A 38 -19.77 6.80 4.55
CA ASP A 38 -19.86 8.18 5.04
C ASP A 38 -19.29 8.45 6.45
N GLU A 39 -18.83 7.42 7.16
CA GLU A 39 -18.13 7.56 8.44
C GLU A 39 -16.62 7.66 8.22
N VAL A 40 -15.99 8.65 8.85
CA VAL A 40 -14.53 8.79 8.88
C VAL A 40 -13.97 7.71 9.80
N MET A 41 -13.14 6.82 9.25
CA MET A 41 -12.44 5.82 10.07
C MET A 41 -11.48 6.51 11.03
N GLU A 42 -11.58 6.14 12.31
CA GLU A 42 -10.75 6.72 13.38
C GLU A 42 -9.26 6.44 13.16
N THR A 43 -8.94 5.22 12.74
CA THR A 43 -7.56 4.82 12.46
C THR A 43 -7.17 5.22 11.04
N PRO A 44 -6.10 6.01 10.85
CA PRO A 44 -5.69 6.41 9.52
C PRO A 44 -4.94 5.29 8.79
N LEU A 45 -5.06 5.29 7.46
CA LEU A 45 -4.35 4.38 6.57
C LEU A 45 -2.99 4.99 6.21
N VAL A 46 -1.95 4.17 6.35
CA VAL A 46 -0.59 4.48 5.92
C VAL A 46 -0.39 4.01 4.49
N THR A 47 0.15 4.88 3.65
CA THR A 47 0.42 4.60 2.24
C THR A 47 1.87 4.97 1.96
N PHE A 48 2.66 4.02 1.46
CA PHE A 48 4.02 4.27 1.03
C PHE A 48 4.01 4.79 -0.41
N LEU A 49 4.77 5.85 -0.64
CA LEU A 49 5.10 6.33 -1.97
C LEU A 49 6.34 5.57 -2.43
N CYS A 50 6.22 4.80 -3.51
CA CYS A 50 7.26 3.89 -3.95
C CYS A 50 7.70 4.21 -5.39
N LYS A 51 9.00 4.23 -5.65
CA LYS A 51 9.57 4.22 -7.00
C LYS A 51 9.58 2.79 -7.52
N HIS A 52 8.81 2.55 -8.57
CA HIS A 52 8.84 1.31 -9.35
C HIS A 52 9.87 1.43 -10.50
N PRO A 53 10.62 0.38 -10.86
CA PRO A 53 11.59 0.44 -11.96
C PRO A 53 10.92 0.74 -13.31
N ASP A 54 9.74 0.16 -13.56
CA ASP A 54 9.00 0.31 -14.83
C ASP A 54 8.00 1.48 -14.85
N SER A 55 8.09 2.41 -13.89
CA SER A 55 7.22 3.60 -13.84
C SER A 55 8.05 4.84 -13.57
N GLU A 56 7.87 5.89 -14.38
CA GLU A 56 8.48 7.19 -14.10
C GLU A 56 7.84 7.84 -12.86
N GLU A 57 6.52 7.75 -12.74
CA GLU A 57 5.77 8.29 -11.62
C GLU A 57 5.81 7.35 -10.39
N PRO A 58 5.86 7.90 -9.16
CA PRO A 58 5.73 7.11 -7.94
C PRO A 58 4.36 6.43 -7.83
N ILE A 59 4.37 5.19 -7.35
CA ILE A 59 3.16 4.43 -7.06
C ILE A 59 2.82 4.48 -5.57
N GLN A 60 1.53 4.31 -5.25
CA GLN A 60 1.03 4.31 -3.88
C GLN A 60 0.66 2.90 -3.46
N ILE A 61 1.31 2.38 -2.41
CA ILE A 61 1.01 1.05 -1.88
C ILE A 61 0.63 1.17 -0.40
N ASN A 62 -0.56 0.68 -0.06
CA ASN A 62 -1.12 0.74 1.30
C ASN A 62 -1.49 -0.63 1.87
N LYS A 63 -1.14 -1.70 1.16
CA LYS A 63 -1.37 -3.09 1.57
C LYS A 63 -0.04 -3.82 1.63
N VAL A 64 -0.01 -4.80 2.52
CA VAL A 64 1.10 -5.72 2.71
C VAL A 64 0.57 -7.15 2.71
N LYS A 65 1.32 -8.06 2.10
CA LYS A 65 1.15 -9.50 2.25
C LYS A 65 2.08 -10.00 3.34
N ILE A 66 1.51 -10.61 4.37
CA ILE A 66 2.22 -11.13 5.54
C ILE A 66 1.79 -12.56 5.82
N GLU A 67 2.62 -13.30 6.55
CA GLU A 67 2.24 -14.57 7.14
C GLU A 67 1.59 -14.35 8.51
N GLU A 68 0.42 -14.94 8.72
CA GLU A 68 -0.30 -14.90 9.97
C GLU A 68 -1.10 -16.21 10.15
N ASP A 69 -0.93 -16.86 11.30
CA ASP A 69 -1.54 -18.17 11.60
C ASP A 69 -1.21 -19.24 10.54
N GLY A 70 0.02 -19.24 10.02
CA GLY A 70 0.49 -20.16 8.98
C GLY A 70 -0.11 -19.91 7.59
N ASN A 71 -0.79 -18.78 7.38
CA ASN A 71 -1.42 -18.43 6.10
C ASN A 71 -0.95 -17.05 5.61
N LEU A 72 -0.80 -16.91 4.29
CA LEU A 72 -0.51 -15.62 3.68
C LEU A 72 -1.78 -14.78 3.55
N LYS A 73 -1.81 -13.62 4.20
CA LYS A 73 -2.94 -12.67 4.18
C LYS A 73 -2.49 -11.33 3.58
N VAL A 74 -3.34 -10.71 2.76
CA VAL A 74 -3.17 -9.33 2.29
C VAL A 74 -3.96 -8.41 3.21
N ILE A 75 -3.27 -7.48 3.86
CA ILE A 75 -3.85 -6.61 4.90
C ILE A 75 -3.46 -5.15 4.63
N GLY A 76 -4.38 -4.23 4.92
CA GLY A 76 -4.11 -2.79 4.88
C GLY A 76 -3.15 -2.36 6.01
N MET A 77 -2.33 -1.36 5.74
CA MET A 77 -1.39 -0.79 6.71
C MET A 77 -2.05 0.33 7.53
N TRP A 78 -2.72 -0.04 8.61
CA TRP A 78 -3.41 0.91 9.49
C TRP A 78 -2.50 1.33 10.65
N ALA A 79 -2.44 2.64 10.94
CA ALA A 79 -1.63 3.19 12.03
C ALA A 79 -2.34 3.05 13.39
N ASN A 80 -2.55 1.80 13.82
CA ASN A 80 -3.05 1.51 15.16
C ASN A 80 -1.96 1.89 16.18
N VAL A 81 -2.34 2.65 17.20
CA VAL A 81 -1.44 3.06 18.28
C VAL A 81 -1.89 2.46 19.61
N ASP A 82 -0.94 2.13 20.47
CA ASP A 82 -1.17 1.67 21.85
C ASP A 82 -1.32 2.84 22.83
N GLU A 83 -1.52 2.52 24.11
CA GLU A 83 -1.67 3.48 25.21
C GLU A 83 -0.43 4.37 25.39
N ASP A 84 0.75 3.88 25.00
CA ASP A 84 2.04 4.59 25.04
C ASP A 84 2.26 5.50 23.81
N LYS A 85 1.26 5.64 22.93
CA LYS A 85 1.33 6.37 21.65
C LYS A 85 2.38 5.79 20.68
N LYS A 86 2.66 4.50 20.77
CA LYS A 86 3.54 3.77 19.84
C LYS A 86 2.69 2.95 18.87
N ILE A 87 3.27 2.55 17.75
CA ILE A 87 2.58 1.66 16.80
C ILE A 87 2.33 0.33 17.49
N LEU A 88 1.06 -0.09 17.52
CA LEU A 88 0.59 -1.27 18.24
C LEU A 88 1.38 -2.51 17.80
N LYS A 89 2.00 -3.19 18.77
CA LYS A 89 2.75 -4.42 18.56
C LYS A 89 1.84 -5.49 17.95
N GLY A 90 2.25 -6.05 16.81
CA GLY A 90 1.47 -7.06 16.07
C GLY A 90 0.56 -6.50 14.97
N SER A 91 0.39 -5.17 14.87
CA SER A 91 -0.27 -4.56 13.71
C SER A 91 0.48 -4.87 12.41
N SER A 92 -0.23 -4.89 11.28
CA SER A 92 0.36 -5.06 9.94
C SER A 92 1.49 -4.05 9.69
N LEU A 93 1.31 -2.81 10.14
CA LEU A 93 2.32 -1.77 10.04
C LEU A 93 3.56 -2.06 10.88
N ALA A 94 3.39 -2.52 12.14
CA ALA A 94 4.53 -2.92 12.98
C ALA A 94 5.31 -4.07 12.37
N LYS A 95 4.62 -5.05 11.77
CA LYS A 95 5.24 -6.18 11.06
C LYS A 95 6.07 -5.71 9.87
N VAL A 96 5.53 -4.81 9.04
CA VAL A 96 6.25 -4.18 7.92
C VAL A 96 7.51 -3.47 8.39
N LEU A 97 7.39 -2.58 9.39
CA LEU A 97 8.51 -1.81 9.92
C LEU A 97 9.60 -2.73 10.48
N SER A 98 9.20 -3.76 11.22
CA SER A 98 10.13 -4.77 11.75
C SER A 98 10.85 -5.53 10.64
N PHE A 99 10.13 -5.91 9.58
CA PHE A 99 10.68 -6.63 8.42
C PHE A 99 11.76 -5.82 7.70
N ILE A 100 11.58 -4.51 7.55
CA ILE A 100 12.59 -3.61 6.94
C ILE A 100 13.59 -3.02 7.94
N GLY A 101 13.57 -3.47 9.20
CA GLY A 101 14.49 -3.03 10.25
C GLY A 101 14.34 -1.56 10.67
N CYS A 102 13.13 -1.00 10.56
CA CYS A 102 12.82 0.38 10.94
C CYS A 102 12.05 0.43 12.26
N LYS A 103 12.33 1.44 13.09
CA LYS A 103 11.59 1.68 14.34
C LYS A 103 10.48 2.70 14.18
N THR A 104 10.59 3.56 13.17
CA THR A 104 9.65 4.66 12.93
C THR A 104 9.32 4.77 11.44
N LEU A 105 8.17 5.37 11.12
CA LEU A 105 7.77 5.69 9.74
C LEU A 105 8.72 6.68 9.04
N LYS A 106 9.58 7.39 9.77
CA LYS A 106 10.56 8.31 9.17
C LYS A 106 11.78 7.57 8.62
N GLU A 107 12.09 6.39 9.15
CA GLU A 107 13.26 5.60 8.77
C GLU A 107 13.05 4.78 7.49
N VAL A 108 11.81 4.76 6.96
CA VAL A 108 11.47 3.95 5.78
C VAL A 108 11.90 4.60 4.47
N ASP A 109 12.18 5.90 4.47
CA ASP A 109 12.63 6.60 3.26
C ASP A 109 13.97 6.03 2.77
N GLY A 110 14.06 5.78 1.48
CA GLY A 110 15.19 5.12 0.83
C GLY A 110 15.27 3.60 1.08
N LYS A 111 14.39 3.00 1.90
CA LYS A 111 14.35 1.54 2.06
C LYS A 111 13.74 0.88 0.83
N THR A 112 14.14 -0.36 0.58
CA THR A 112 13.63 -1.14 -0.55
C THR A 112 12.78 -2.30 -0.06
N MET A 113 11.70 -2.60 -0.77
CA MET A 113 10.84 -3.75 -0.52
C MET A 113 10.46 -4.44 -1.83
N GLU A 114 10.11 -5.71 -1.75
CA GLU A 114 9.48 -6.40 -2.88
C GLU A 114 8.01 -6.01 -2.95
N ALA A 115 7.57 -5.49 -4.10
CA ALA A 115 6.17 -5.37 -4.46
C ALA A 115 5.75 -6.62 -5.25
N ILE A 116 4.63 -7.22 -4.86
CA ILE A 116 4.10 -8.45 -5.43
C ILE A 116 2.61 -8.33 -5.68
N ASP A 117 2.05 -9.19 -6.53
CA ASP A 117 0.62 -9.28 -6.73
C ASP A 117 -0.09 -9.66 -5.41
N GLU A 118 -1.20 -8.96 -5.12
CA GLU A 118 -2.06 -9.25 -3.98
C GLU A 118 -2.52 -10.72 -4.00
N SER A 119 -3.03 -11.18 -5.14
CA SER A 119 -3.45 -12.56 -5.37
C SER A 119 -3.25 -12.96 -6.84
N LYS A 120 -3.43 -14.25 -7.16
CA LYS A 120 -3.37 -14.72 -8.56
C LYS A 120 -4.45 -14.06 -9.43
N ASP A 121 -5.57 -13.68 -8.82
CA ASP A 121 -6.74 -13.09 -9.48
C ASP A 121 -6.74 -11.55 -9.43
N SER A 122 -5.94 -10.95 -8.53
CA SER A 122 -5.82 -9.52 -8.33
C SER A 122 -4.45 -9.03 -8.77
N LYS A 123 -4.41 -8.32 -9.90
CA LYS A 123 -3.17 -7.73 -10.44
C LYS A 123 -2.78 -6.40 -9.78
N TYR A 124 -3.29 -6.12 -8.58
CA TYR A 124 -2.85 -4.98 -7.77
C TYR A 124 -1.59 -5.35 -7.00
N LEU A 125 -0.68 -4.40 -6.86
CA LEU A 125 0.56 -4.60 -6.11
C LEU A 125 0.38 -4.32 -4.62
N CYS A 126 1.01 -5.17 -3.81
CA CYS A 126 1.17 -5.00 -2.36
C CYS A 126 2.63 -5.25 -1.96
N LEU A 127 3.03 -4.79 -0.79
CA LEU A 127 4.37 -5.04 -0.26
C LEU A 127 4.46 -6.44 0.32
N LYS A 128 5.59 -7.12 0.13
CA LYS A 128 5.88 -8.41 0.77
C LYS A 128 6.61 -8.19 2.10
N ALA A 129 6.10 -8.81 3.17
CA ALA A 129 6.74 -8.81 4.49
C ALA A 129 6.54 -10.15 5.23
N TYR A 130 6.94 -11.24 4.58
CA TYR A 130 7.06 -12.60 5.13
C TYR A 130 8.34 -13.25 4.61
#